data_AF-A0A2V2RH96-F1
#
_entry.id   AF-A0A2V2RH96-F1
#
_cell.length_a   1.000
_cell.length_b   1.000
_cell.length_c   1.000
_cell.angle_alpha   90.00
_cell.angle_beta   90.00
_cell.angle_gamma   90.00
#
_symmetry.space_group_name_H-M   'P 1'
#
loop_
_entity.id
_entity.type
_entity.pdbx_description
1 polymer ?
#
loop_
_entity_poly.entity_id
_entity_poly.type
_entity_poly.pdbx_seq_one_letter_code
_entity_poly.pdbx_strand_id
1 'polypeptide(L)'
;MKAGLRLFVGLFLIIWTVGFSESTGIELFESGKQDCSQGNYQQALEKLNKAVTLLQDPESKASAYLAAGVVYQTLGEEEKAKNQFSQAIIANPNLKLDRDFYSPKTMELFDQAKQTGLGRIQKGKQLLENGQLEDALREISTGVKLLVVTSPQIDRALVVDAYFTTAQIYQTLNKKELAVGEFQKAIAIDPDRKLDPDYYSPSTIALFQEAKDSGINAVNRAKQLLAQKDYDTAIKVLEDNRPVFFAKATKEDASVLLANAYYNTKRNDKAAEEVASVLQSNPTYAPAGTGTDLTFNQFVQEQKAKAEKQKPKILVVRAKDNRAHELATQGFKDSIEAEFKEAEPSKAENEARSFSPQAIFVAGSDALRAVRKSKTVAPVIFVNIPRADLTDMKDSNVGGIFLEVPIQAQFSQLKALLPNVHRIGVLYRKGVANTFMQEAAAGGKEYGIEIATQPVSEAEDVDEAIQRLRDIDVLWMVWDQSAVFSEEGFQQVIKSTARRNIPVFALHESFVKDRGALFSVSSNFTAMGQQAADLLKKILSSSTVKVVPAVAPAISRVAVNLSVAKKLNVKINPNGLTSSTLIYQ
;
A
#
# COMPACT_ATOMS: atom_id res chain seq x y z
N MET A 1 59.39 1.25 14.66
CA MET A 1 58.18 0.58 14.13
C MET A 1 57.10 0.65 15.20
N LYS A 2 56.10 1.52 15.00
CA LYS A 2 54.93 1.68 15.85
C LYS A 2 53.76 0.97 15.19
N ALA A 3 53.27 -0.10 15.79
CA ALA A 3 51.97 -0.70 15.47
C ALA A 3 51.46 -1.34 16.77
N GLY A 4 50.30 -0.88 17.26
CA GLY A 4 49.67 -1.47 18.44
C GLY A 4 48.98 -0.46 19.34
N LEU A 5 48.02 0.33 18.83
CA LEU A 5 47.04 1.02 19.69
C LEU A 5 45.83 1.57 18.91
N ARG A 6 45.06 0.75 18.19
CA ARG A 6 43.74 1.18 17.63
C ARG A 6 42.78 0.00 17.44
N LEU A 7 42.30 -0.61 18.53
CA LEU A 7 41.12 -1.49 18.43
C LEU A 7 40.27 -1.63 19.71
N PHE A 8 40.55 -0.86 20.77
CA PHE A 8 39.85 -1.00 22.06
C PHE A 8 38.80 0.10 22.37
N VAL A 9 38.65 1.11 21.51
CA VAL A 9 37.75 2.27 21.78
C VAL A 9 36.34 2.06 21.20
N GLY A 10 36.17 1.21 20.17
CA GLY A 10 34.88 0.98 19.53
C GLY A 10 33.91 0.10 20.31
N LEU A 11 34.41 -0.93 21.01
CA LEU A 11 33.56 -1.85 21.78
C LEU A 11 33.04 -1.20 23.06
N PHE A 12 33.85 -0.34 23.71
CA PHE A 12 33.46 0.37 24.93
C PHE A 12 32.37 1.42 24.67
N LEU A 13 32.42 2.14 23.54
CA LEU A 13 31.41 3.13 23.16
C LEU A 13 30.06 2.49 22.83
N ILE A 14 30.03 1.33 22.17
CA ILE A 14 28.79 0.60 21.86
C ILE A 14 28.16 0.04 23.14
N ILE A 15 28.97 -0.52 24.06
CA ILE A 15 28.48 -1.01 25.35
C ILE A 15 27.97 0.14 26.22
N TRP A 16 28.61 1.33 26.17
CA TRP A 16 28.16 2.52 26.88
C TRP A 16 26.88 3.14 26.29
N THR A 17 26.74 3.23 24.96
CA THR A 17 25.52 3.78 24.34
C THR A 17 24.34 2.84 24.49
N VAL A 18 24.55 1.52 24.41
CA VAL A 18 23.53 0.50 24.65
C VAL A 18 23.07 0.51 26.12
N GLY A 19 24.01 0.62 27.07
CA GLY A 19 23.67 0.74 28.50
C GLY A 19 22.92 2.04 28.84
N PHE A 20 23.26 3.15 28.17
CA PHE A 20 22.63 4.46 28.38
C PHE A 20 21.21 4.55 27.79
N SER A 21 20.96 3.92 26.63
CA SER A 21 19.62 3.87 26.05
C SER A 21 18.67 3.01 26.89
N GLU A 22 19.16 1.87 27.41
CA GLU A 22 18.36 0.99 28.27
C GLU A 22 18.00 1.67 29.59
N SER A 23 18.97 2.34 30.23
CA SER A 23 18.72 3.06 31.49
C SER A 23 17.70 4.19 31.32
N THR A 24 17.76 4.90 30.19
CA THR A 24 16.79 5.95 29.86
C THR A 24 15.40 5.37 29.60
N GLY A 25 15.32 4.20 28.95
CA GLY A 25 14.08 3.47 28.73
C GLY A 25 13.41 3.04 30.05
N ILE A 26 14.20 2.52 30.99
CA ILE A 26 13.72 2.11 32.33
C ILE A 26 13.22 3.32 33.13
N GLU A 27 13.94 4.45 33.09
CA GLU A 27 13.54 5.67 33.80
C GLU A 27 12.21 6.23 33.27
N LEU A 28 12.02 6.24 31.95
CA LEU A 28 10.77 6.63 31.32
C LEU A 28 9.62 5.66 31.65
N PHE A 29 9.90 4.37 31.73
CA PHE A 29 8.91 3.37 32.12
C PHE A 29 8.42 3.58 33.56
N GLU A 30 9.34 3.76 34.51
CA GLU A 30 8.99 3.99 35.92
C GLU A 30 8.28 5.35 36.11
N SER A 31 8.73 6.39 35.41
CA SER A 31 8.06 7.69 35.44
C SER A 31 6.64 7.62 34.83
N GLY A 32 6.46 6.84 33.75
CA GLY A 32 5.14 6.62 33.15
C GLY A 32 4.17 5.88 34.08
N LYS A 33 4.66 4.90 34.85
CA LYS A 33 3.86 4.22 35.89
C LYS A 33 3.44 5.18 37.00
N GLN A 34 4.36 6.05 37.44
CA GLN A 34 4.06 7.06 38.44
C GLN A 34 2.97 8.02 37.96
N ASP A 35 3.06 8.52 36.73
CA ASP A 35 2.03 9.38 36.14
C ASP A 35 0.66 8.67 36.07
N CYS A 36 0.66 7.37 35.75
CA CYS A 36 -0.57 6.57 35.76
C CYS A 36 -1.19 6.50 37.17
N SER A 37 -0.37 6.33 38.21
CA SER A 37 -0.86 6.32 39.61
C SER A 37 -1.42 7.68 40.06
N GLN A 38 -0.99 8.76 39.42
CA GLN A 38 -1.46 10.13 39.67
C GLN A 38 -2.67 10.53 38.81
N GLY A 39 -3.15 9.64 37.93
CA GLY A 39 -4.26 9.93 37.02
C GLY A 39 -3.86 10.74 35.78
N ASN A 40 -2.56 10.97 35.55
CA ASN A 40 -2.03 11.73 34.41
C ASN A 40 -1.90 10.83 33.16
N TYR A 41 -3.00 10.24 32.73
CA TYR A 41 -3.01 9.15 31.74
C TYR A 41 -2.38 9.51 30.37
N GLN A 42 -2.53 10.75 29.89
CA GLN A 42 -1.92 11.15 28.62
C GLN A 42 -0.39 11.28 28.72
N GLN A 43 0.12 11.84 29.82
CA GLN A 43 1.57 11.92 30.07
C GLN A 43 2.17 10.54 30.31
N ALA A 44 1.45 9.68 31.02
CA ALA A 44 1.82 8.27 31.20
C ALA A 44 1.98 7.57 29.84
N LEU A 45 1.02 7.71 28.92
CA LEU A 45 1.09 7.11 27.59
C LEU A 45 2.27 7.63 26.76
N GLU A 46 2.56 8.92 26.81
CA GLU A 46 3.71 9.49 26.09
C GLU A 46 5.03 8.89 26.59
N LYS A 47 5.22 8.84 27.91
CA LYS A 47 6.42 8.26 28.53
C LYS A 47 6.53 6.77 28.27
N LEU A 48 5.43 6.01 28.39
CA LEU A 48 5.41 4.57 28.13
C LEU A 48 5.71 4.27 26.66
N ASN A 49 5.07 4.96 25.71
CA ASN A 49 5.33 4.78 24.27
C ASN A 49 6.77 5.14 23.90
N LYS A 50 7.37 6.14 24.55
CA LYS A 50 8.78 6.47 24.37
C LYS A 50 9.68 5.39 24.98
N ALA A 51 9.35 4.87 26.16
CA ALA A 51 10.09 3.81 26.83
C ALA A 51 10.22 2.56 25.93
N VAL A 52 9.13 2.12 25.29
CA VAL A 52 9.18 0.91 24.43
C VAL A 52 10.10 1.03 23.21
N THR A 53 10.39 2.26 22.75
CA THR A 53 11.35 2.46 21.65
C THR A 53 12.81 2.37 22.10
N LEU A 54 13.06 2.55 23.40
CA LEU A 54 14.40 2.61 23.99
C LEU A 54 14.79 1.33 24.74
N LEU A 55 13.80 0.64 25.33
CA LEU A 55 14.00 -0.65 25.99
C LEU A 55 14.42 -1.71 24.96
N GLN A 56 15.45 -2.48 25.27
CA GLN A 56 15.96 -3.57 24.45
C GLN A 56 15.57 -4.91 25.05
N ASP A 57 15.50 -5.00 26.38
CA ASP A 57 15.06 -6.19 27.08
C ASP A 57 13.58 -6.53 26.73
N PRO A 58 13.29 -7.75 26.23
CA PRO A 58 11.95 -8.16 25.85
C PRO A 58 10.93 -8.13 27.02
N GLU A 59 11.35 -8.48 28.25
CA GLU A 59 10.45 -8.44 29.41
C GLU A 59 10.07 -7.01 29.80
N SER A 60 11.04 -6.11 29.77
CA SER A 60 10.85 -4.69 30.04
C SER A 60 9.97 -4.03 28.97
N LYS A 61 10.20 -4.36 27.68
CA LYS A 61 9.33 -3.94 26.58
C LYS A 61 7.90 -4.43 26.76
N ALA A 62 7.72 -5.69 27.11
CA ALA A 62 6.39 -6.26 27.34
C ALA A 62 5.66 -5.57 28.49
N SER A 63 6.39 -5.26 29.57
CA SER A 63 5.87 -4.56 30.73
C SER A 63 5.43 -3.13 30.39
N ALA A 64 6.19 -2.42 29.54
CA ALA A 64 5.84 -1.10 29.05
C ALA A 64 4.61 -1.11 28.13
N TYR A 65 4.52 -2.06 27.19
CA TYR A 65 3.33 -2.25 26.36
C TYR A 65 2.09 -2.61 27.20
N LEU A 66 2.25 -3.47 28.21
CA LEU A 66 1.17 -3.85 29.12
C LEU A 66 0.66 -2.64 29.90
N ALA A 67 1.56 -1.84 30.47
CA ALA A 67 1.20 -0.61 31.17
C ALA A 67 0.45 0.37 30.26
N ALA A 68 0.91 0.56 29.02
CA ALA A 68 0.21 1.41 28.05
C ALA A 68 -1.20 0.89 27.71
N GLY A 69 -1.34 -0.44 27.56
CA GLY A 69 -2.64 -1.08 27.33
C GLY A 69 -3.63 -0.87 28.48
N VAL A 70 -3.16 -0.94 29.74
CA VAL A 70 -3.98 -0.63 30.92
C VAL A 70 -4.43 0.83 30.89
N VAL A 71 -3.55 1.77 30.55
CA VAL A 71 -3.92 3.19 30.48
C VAL A 71 -4.97 3.44 29.38
N TYR A 72 -4.82 2.85 28.20
CA TYR A 72 -5.84 2.94 27.13
C TYR A 72 -7.18 2.33 27.55
N GLN A 73 -7.16 1.22 28.29
CA GLN A 73 -8.38 0.62 28.83
C GLN A 73 -9.07 1.55 29.84
N THR A 74 -8.31 2.19 30.73
CA THR A 74 -8.83 3.17 31.70
C THR A 74 -9.44 4.39 31.01
N LEU A 75 -8.92 4.78 29.84
CA LEU A 75 -9.47 5.86 29.00
C LEU A 75 -10.67 5.43 28.15
N GLY A 76 -11.08 4.16 28.18
CA GLY A 76 -12.18 3.61 27.37
C GLY A 76 -11.82 3.33 25.91
N GLU A 77 -10.53 3.37 25.55
CA GLU A 77 -10.05 3.15 24.18
C GLU A 77 -9.73 1.66 23.94
N GLU A 78 -10.77 0.81 23.92
CA GLU A 78 -10.63 -0.66 23.96
C GLU A 78 -9.80 -1.27 22.81
N GLU A 79 -9.93 -0.77 21.58
CA GLU A 79 -9.15 -1.28 20.43
C GLU A 79 -7.65 -0.96 20.57
N LYS A 80 -7.31 0.23 21.07
CA LYS A 80 -5.91 0.61 21.31
C LYS A 80 -5.34 -0.19 22.47
N ALA A 81 -6.12 -0.43 23.52
CA ALA A 81 -5.73 -1.31 24.62
C ALA A 81 -5.40 -2.72 24.10
N LYS A 82 -6.28 -3.31 23.27
CA LYS A 82 -6.04 -4.63 22.64
C LYS A 82 -4.80 -4.67 21.76
N ASN A 83 -4.52 -3.61 21.01
CA ASN A 83 -3.30 -3.53 20.22
C ASN A 83 -2.05 -3.52 21.10
N GLN A 84 -2.03 -2.68 22.15
CA GLN A 84 -0.90 -2.65 23.09
C GLN A 84 -0.72 -3.98 23.84
N PHE A 85 -1.81 -4.63 24.24
CA PHE A 85 -1.75 -5.98 24.80
C PHE A 85 -1.18 -6.99 23.81
N SER A 86 -1.54 -6.89 22.53
CA SER A 86 -0.96 -7.73 21.47
C SER A 86 0.55 -7.50 21.34
N GLN A 87 1.01 -6.25 21.38
CA GLN A 87 2.44 -5.92 21.38
C GLN A 87 3.16 -6.42 22.65
N ALA A 88 2.52 -6.35 23.81
CA ALA A 88 3.06 -6.91 25.06
C ALA A 88 3.26 -8.43 24.96
N ILE A 89 2.28 -9.14 24.38
CA ILE A 89 2.37 -10.58 24.13
C ILE A 89 3.44 -10.88 23.06
N ILE A 90 3.63 -10.01 22.08
CA ILE A 90 4.71 -10.12 21.09
C ILE A 90 6.08 -10.03 21.77
N ALA A 91 6.26 -9.03 22.62
CA ALA A 91 7.51 -8.79 23.33
C ALA A 91 7.80 -9.88 24.40
N ASN A 92 6.79 -10.33 25.14
CA ASN A 92 6.92 -11.45 26.07
C ASN A 92 5.76 -12.45 25.88
N PRO A 93 5.98 -13.52 25.10
CA PRO A 93 4.97 -14.54 24.85
C PRO A 93 4.51 -15.32 26.10
N ASN A 94 5.33 -15.37 27.15
CA ASN A 94 5.02 -16.04 28.42
C ASN A 94 4.24 -15.15 29.40
N LEU A 95 3.89 -13.92 29.02
CA LEU A 95 3.23 -12.96 29.89
C LEU A 95 1.89 -13.49 30.43
N LYS A 96 1.82 -13.61 31.75
CA LYS A 96 0.60 -13.96 32.50
C LYS A 96 0.23 -12.78 33.39
N LEU A 97 -1.05 -12.41 33.34
CA LEU A 97 -1.59 -11.38 34.21
C LEU A 97 -2.11 -12.02 35.49
N ASP A 98 -1.82 -11.36 36.62
CA ASP A 98 -2.37 -11.71 37.92
C ASP A 98 -3.82 -11.20 38.02
N ARG A 99 -4.74 -12.12 38.33
CA ARG A 99 -6.18 -11.83 38.45
C ARG A 99 -6.50 -10.95 39.66
N ASP A 100 -5.64 -10.95 40.67
CA ASP A 100 -5.83 -10.16 41.88
C ASP A 100 -5.31 -8.72 41.70
N PHE A 101 -4.50 -8.47 40.67
CA PHE A 101 -3.89 -7.17 40.39
C PHE A 101 -4.60 -6.38 39.28
N TYR A 102 -5.08 -7.04 38.22
CA TYR A 102 -5.67 -6.38 37.05
C TYR A 102 -7.20 -6.39 37.07
N SER A 103 -7.82 -5.34 36.51
CA SER A 103 -9.29 -5.25 36.45
C SER A 103 -9.90 -6.35 35.56
N PRO A 104 -11.15 -6.78 35.81
CA PRO A 104 -11.84 -7.76 34.95
C PRO A 104 -11.86 -7.35 33.48
N LYS A 105 -12.01 -6.06 33.18
CA LYS A 105 -12.02 -5.53 31.81
C LYS A 105 -10.64 -5.58 31.17
N THR A 106 -9.57 -5.31 31.92
CA THR A 106 -8.19 -5.50 31.47
C THR A 106 -7.93 -6.96 31.11
N MET A 107 -8.35 -7.89 31.99
CA MET A 107 -8.22 -9.33 31.76
C MET A 107 -8.98 -9.76 30.49
N GLU A 108 -10.22 -9.30 30.33
CA GLU A 108 -11.04 -9.58 29.15
C GLU A 108 -10.37 -9.10 27.86
N LEU A 109 -9.91 -7.85 27.80
CA LEU A 109 -9.28 -7.27 26.61
C LEU A 109 -7.91 -7.91 26.33
N PHE A 110 -7.14 -8.28 27.35
CA PHE A 110 -5.88 -8.99 27.18
C PHE A 110 -6.10 -10.42 26.64
N ASP A 111 -7.13 -11.11 27.12
CA ASP A 111 -7.53 -12.42 26.59
C ASP A 111 -8.06 -12.32 25.15
N GLN A 112 -8.80 -11.25 24.82
CA GLN A 112 -9.19 -10.95 23.43
C GLN A 112 -7.95 -10.67 22.55
N ALA A 113 -6.97 -9.92 23.06
CA ALA A 113 -5.71 -9.64 22.35
C ALA A 113 -4.93 -10.92 22.05
N LYS A 114 -4.89 -11.88 22.98
CA LYS A 114 -4.32 -13.23 22.74
C LYS A 114 -5.03 -13.98 21.62
N GLN A 115 -6.31 -13.72 21.41
CA GLN A 115 -7.11 -14.36 20.37
C GLN A 115 -7.01 -13.65 19.01
N THR A 116 -6.31 -12.50 18.91
CA THR A 116 -6.08 -11.82 17.63
C THR A 116 -5.19 -12.64 16.69
N GLY A 117 -5.25 -12.33 15.39
CA GLY A 117 -4.44 -13.00 14.39
C GLY A 117 -2.93 -12.94 14.67
N LEU A 118 -2.43 -11.78 15.11
CA LEU A 118 -1.01 -11.59 15.49
C LEU A 118 -0.63 -12.37 16.75
N GLY A 119 -1.45 -12.27 17.81
CA GLY A 119 -1.18 -12.98 19.07
C GLY A 119 -1.08 -14.49 18.88
N ARG A 120 -1.92 -15.06 18.02
CA ARG A 120 -1.88 -16.49 17.68
C ARG A 120 -0.65 -16.87 16.84
N ILE A 121 -0.27 -16.08 15.84
CA ILE A 121 0.97 -16.35 15.07
C ILE A 121 2.17 -16.34 16.00
N GLN A 122 2.25 -15.36 16.92
CA GLN A 122 3.37 -15.30 17.85
C GLN A 122 3.40 -16.47 18.82
N LYS A 123 2.27 -16.80 19.44
CA LYS A 123 2.16 -17.99 20.30
C LYS A 123 2.61 -19.24 19.54
N GLY A 124 2.24 -19.36 18.27
CA GLY A 124 2.67 -20.45 17.43
C GLY A 124 4.18 -20.46 17.16
N LYS A 125 4.81 -19.31 16.92
CA LYS A 125 6.29 -19.20 16.80
C LYS A 125 7.00 -19.61 18.09
N GLN A 126 6.47 -19.22 19.25
CA GLN A 126 7.03 -19.65 20.54
C GLN A 126 6.90 -21.16 20.74
N LEU A 127 5.75 -21.74 20.40
CA LEU A 127 5.55 -23.18 20.45
C LEU A 127 6.54 -23.91 19.52
N LEU A 128 6.87 -23.31 18.37
CA LEU A 128 7.88 -23.83 17.45
C LEU A 128 9.29 -23.84 18.07
N GLU A 129 9.70 -22.75 18.73
CA GLU A 129 10.98 -22.67 19.47
C GLU A 129 11.06 -23.73 20.58
N ASN A 130 9.92 -24.05 21.22
CA ASN A 130 9.81 -25.10 22.23
C ASN A 130 9.68 -26.52 21.65
N GLY A 131 9.74 -26.68 20.32
CA GLY A 131 9.61 -27.98 19.64
C GLY A 131 8.18 -28.54 19.56
N GLN A 132 7.16 -27.77 19.96
CA GLN A 132 5.74 -28.16 19.93
C GLN A 132 5.13 -27.91 18.55
N LEU A 133 5.58 -28.67 17.55
CA LEU A 133 5.29 -28.44 16.13
C LEU A 133 3.80 -28.42 15.76
N GLU A 134 2.99 -29.33 16.31
CA GLU A 134 1.55 -29.41 15.98
C GLU A 134 0.74 -28.26 16.60
N ASP A 135 1.07 -27.89 17.83
CA ASP A 135 0.46 -26.74 18.50
C ASP A 135 0.85 -25.43 17.81
N ALA A 136 2.13 -25.31 17.43
CA ALA A 136 2.64 -24.20 16.65
C ALA A 136 1.86 -24.03 15.34
N LEU A 137 1.74 -25.12 14.57
CA LEU A 137 1.02 -25.13 13.31
C LEU A 137 -0.46 -24.70 13.47
N ARG A 138 -1.13 -25.19 14.51
CA ARG A 138 -2.53 -24.85 14.81
C ARG A 138 -2.69 -23.36 15.11
N GLU A 139 -1.83 -22.80 15.95
CA GLU A 139 -1.91 -21.39 16.33
C GLU A 139 -1.55 -20.46 15.16
N ILE A 140 -0.48 -20.73 14.41
CA ILE A 140 -0.10 -19.92 13.24
C ILE A 140 -1.21 -19.95 12.19
N SER A 141 -1.73 -21.13 11.85
CA SER A 141 -2.80 -21.27 10.85
C SER A 141 -4.08 -20.54 11.25
N THR A 142 -4.44 -20.59 12.54
CA THR A 142 -5.61 -19.86 13.06
C THR A 142 -5.36 -18.36 13.04
N GLY A 143 -4.15 -17.93 13.38
CA GLY A 143 -3.77 -16.53 13.37
C GLY A 143 -3.80 -15.92 11.96
N VAL A 144 -3.28 -16.64 10.96
CA VAL A 144 -3.34 -16.22 9.55
C VAL A 144 -4.79 -16.09 9.07
N LYS A 145 -5.66 -17.05 9.38
CA LYS A 145 -7.09 -16.98 9.02
C LYS A 145 -7.75 -15.72 9.57
N LEU A 146 -7.47 -15.36 10.83
CA LEU A 146 -8.00 -14.15 11.44
C LEU A 146 -7.46 -12.89 10.76
N LEU A 147 -6.15 -12.82 10.49
CA LEU A 147 -5.55 -11.66 9.81
C LEU A 147 -6.13 -11.40 8.42
N VAL A 148 -6.35 -12.46 7.64
CA VAL A 148 -6.93 -12.36 6.29
C VAL A 148 -8.37 -11.86 6.34
N VAL A 149 -9.12 -12.16 7.40
CA VAL A 149 -10.54 -11.78 7.54
C VAL A 149 -10.71 -10.38 8.14
N THR A 150 -9.84 -9.96 9.07
CA THR A 150 -10.08 -8.75 9.88
C THR A 150 -9.34 -7.49 9.42
N SER A 151 -8.40 -7.56 8.47
CA SER A 151 -7.57 -6.40 8.08
C SER A 151 -7.66 -6.08 6.58
N PRO A 152 -8.40 -5.03 6.15
CA PRO A 152 -8.54 -4.65 4.74
C PRO A 152 -7.25 -4.10 4.10
N GLN A 153 -6.25 -3.74 4.91
CA GLN A 153 -4.90 -3.39 4.46
C GLN A 153 -3.95 -4.45 4.99
N ILE A 154 -3.80 -5.52 4.21
CA ILE A 154 -2.96 -6.67 4.56
C ILE A 154 -1.51 -6.19 4.71
N ASP A 155 -0.93 -6.34 5.89
CA ASP A 155 0.54 -6.40 6.01
C ASP A 155 0.99 -7.71 5.36
N ARG A 156 1.20 -7.65 4.05
CA ARG A 156 1.48 -8.81 3.19
C ARG A 156 2.73 -9.55 3.65
N ALA A 157 3.69 -8.85 4.25
CA ALA A 157 4.94 -9.44 4.72
C ALA A 157 4.69 -10.43 5.88
N LEU A 158 3.83 -10.09 6.84
CA LEU A 158 3.51 -10.96 7.97
C LEU A 158 2.77 -12.23 7.56
N VAL A 159 1.84 -12.12 6.61
CA VAL A 159 1.10 -13.28 6.08
C VAL A 159 2.03 -14.21 5.31
N VAL A 160 2.93 -13.66 4.49
CA VAL A 160 3.97 -14.41 3.76
C VAL A 160 4.87 -15.16 4.74
N ASP A 161 5.35 -14.48 5.78
CA ASP A 161 6.23 -15.09 6.80
C ASP A 161 5.55 -16.23 7.57
N ALA A 162 4.26 -16.07 7.90
CA ALA A 162 3.48 -17.09 8.56
C ALA A 162 3.28 -18.33 7.69
N TYR A 163 2.93 -18.17 6.40
CA TYR A 163 2.86 -19.30 5.46
C TYR A 163 4.21 -20.00 5.31
N PHE A 164 5.29 -19.22 5.23
CA PHE A 164 6.64 -19.76 5.15
C PHE A 164 7.01 -20.58 6.39
N THR A 165 6.69 -20.07 7.58
CA THR A 165 6.90 -20.77 8.86
C THR A 165 6.10 -22.08 8.90
N THR A 166 4.82 -22.07 8.50
CA THR A 166 4.02 -23.31 8.45
C THR A 166 4.58 -24.33 7.45
N ALA A 167 5.14 -23.88 6.33
CA ALA A 167 5.78 -24.76 5.36
C ALA A 167 7.01 -25.47 5.97
N GLN A 168 7.84 -24.74 6.72
CA GLN A 168 9.00 -25.32 7.43
C GLN A 168 8.58 -26.30 8.53
N ILE A 169 7.47 -26.04 9.23
CA ILE A 169 6.91 -26.99 10.19
C ILE A 169 6.48 -28.28 9.47
N TYR A 170 5.74 -28.18 8.37
CA TYR A 170 5.35 -29.35 7.58
C TYR A 170 6.55 -30.11 7.01
N GLN A 171 7.59 -29.39 6.58
CA GLN A 171 8.85 -29.98 6.14
C GLN A 171 9.49 -30.80 7.28
N THR A 172 9.53 -30.25 8.49
CA THR A 172 10.07 -30.93 9.69
C THR A 172 9.25 -32.16 10.06
N LEU A 173 7.93 -32.10 9.87
CA LEU A 173 7.00 -33.23 10.06
C LEU A 173 7.01 -34.25 8.90
N ASN A 174 7.91 -34.09 7.91
CA ASN A 174 8.00 -34.92 6.71
C ASN A 174 6.69 -34.95 5.87
N LYS A 175 5.89 -33.89 5.95
CA LYS A 175 4.64 -33.70 5.19
C LYS A 175 4.90 -32.84 3.96
N LYS A 176 5.66 -33.38 3.01
CA LYS A 176 6.18 -32.65 1.83
C LYS A 176 5.09 -31.89 1.05
N GLU A 177 3.98 -32.53 0.71
CA GLU A 177 2.91 -31.92 -0.10
C GLU A 177 2.29 -30.71 0.59
N LEU A 178 2.08 -30.79 1.91
CA LEU A 178 1.55 -29.68 2.70
C LEU A 178 2.56 -28.52 2.76
N ALA A 179 3.86 -28.82 2.89
CA ALA A 179 4.90 -27.80 2.86
C ALA A 179 4.92 -27.04 1.53
N VAL A 180 4.85 -27.77 0.40
CA VAL A 180 4.75 -27.17 -0.95
C VAL A 180 3.51 -26.29 -1.05
N GLY A 181 2.36 -26.75 -0.57
CA GLY A 181 1.11 -25.97 -0.58
C GLY A 181 1.20 -24.67 0.21
N GLU A 182 1.84 -24.65 1.38
CA GLU A 182 2.05 -23.42 2.14
C GLU A 182 3.08 -22.47 1.46
N PHE A 183 4.14 -23.00 0.87
CA PHE A 183 5.05 -22.19 0.05
C PHE A 183 4.35 -21.55 -1.15
N GLN A 184 3.46 -22.29 -1.84
CA GLN A 184 2.67 -21.75 -2.94
C GLN A 184 1.80 -20.56 -2.50
N LYS A 185 1.18 -20.63 -1.31
CA LYS A 185 0.42 -19.49 -0.76
C LYS A 185 1.30 -18.28 -0.46
N ALA A 186 2.52 -18.49 0.04
CA ALA A 186 3.49 -17.42 0.24
C ALA A 186 3.90 -16.77 -1.09
N ILE A 187 4.22 -17.58 -2.10
CA ILE A 187 4.63 -17.12 -3.45
C ILE A 187 3.48 -16.40 -4.16
N ALA A 188 2.23 -16.82 -3.95
CA ALA A 188 1.06 -16.13 -4.52
C ALA A 188 0.95 -14.66 -4.08
N ILE A 189 1.46 -14.35 -2.87
CA ILE A 189 1.45 -12.99 -2.32
C ILE A 189 2.74 -12.22 -2.70
N ASP A 190 3.89 -12.91 -2.71
CA ASP A 190 5.20 -12.36 -3.05
C ASP A 190 5.93 -13.26 -4.08
N PRO A 191 5.62 -13.14 -5.38
CA PRO A 191 6.18 -14.01 -6.43
C PRO A 191 7.68 -13.84 -6.67
N ASP A 192 8.20 -12.66 -6.35
CA ASP A 192 9.59 -12.26 -6.59
C ASP A 192 10.53 -12.66 -5.44
N ARG A 193 9.98 -13.23 -4.35
CA ARG A 193 10.75 -13.72 -3.21
C ARG A 193 11.87 -14.65 -3.65
N LYS A 194 13.06 -14.41 -3.09
CA LYS A 194 14.25 -15.25 -3.22
C LYS A 194 14.67 -15.70 -1.83
N LEU A 195 15.17 -16.93 -1.75
CA LEU A 195 15.72 -17.47 -0.50
C LEU A 195 17.24 -17.33 -0.53
N ASP A 196 17.78 -16.84 0.59
CA ASP A 196 19.21 -16.71 0.80
C ASP A 196 19.80 -18.08 1.20
N PRO A 197 20.77 -18.62 0.42
CA PRO A 197 21.46 -19.86 0.76
C PRO A 197 22.20 -19.84 2.11
N ASP A 198 22.57 -18.65 2.61
CA ASP A 198 23.27 -18.53 3.89
C ASP A 198 22.33 -18.70 5.09
N TYR A 199 21.02 -18.55 4.87
CA TYR A 199 20.00 -18.58 5.93
C TYR A 199 19.10 -19.84 5.87
N TYR A 200 18.84 -20.38 4.68
CA TYR A 200 17.92 -21.50 4.49
C TYR A 200 18.63 -22.78 4.08
N SER A 201 18.17 -23.92 4.62
CA SER A 201 18.74 -25.22 4.26
C SER A 201 18.55 -25.53 2.76
N PRO A 202 19.46 -26.29 2.13
CA PRO A 202 19.30 -26.73 0.75
C PRO A 202 17.98 -27.44 0.49
N SER A 203 17.50 -28.22 1.47
CA SER A 203 16.22 -28.93 1.38
C SER A 203 15.00 -27.99 1.35
N THR A 204 15.04 -26.91 2.13
CA THR A 204 14.00 -25.86 2.13
C THR A 204 14.00 -25.10 0.83
N ILE A 205 15.19 -24.73 0.32
CA ILE A 205 15.34 -24.04 -0.96
C ILE A 205 14.80 -24.89 -2.11
N ALA A 206 15.12 -26.19 -2.12
CA ALA A 206 14.62 -27.11 -3.12
C ALA A 206 13.08 -27.23 -3.11
N LEU A 207 12.46 -27.35 -1.93
CA LEU A 207 11.00 -27.39 -1.81
C LEU A 207 10.32 -26.09 -2.21
N PHE A 208 10.91 -24.95 -1.85
CA PHE A 208 10.40 -23.65 -2.27
C PHE A 208 10.50 -23.46 -3.79
N GLN A 209 11.59 -23.93 -4.40
CA GLN A 209 11.74 -23.91 -5.85
C GLN A 209 10.74 -24.85 -6.54
N GLU A 210 10.51 -26.04 -6.00
CA GLU A 210 9.46 -26.96 -6.46
C GLU A 210 8.06 -26.32 -6.40
N ALA A 211 7.76 -25.61 -5.32
CA ALA A 211 6.52 -24.83 -5.19
C ALA A 211 6.41 -23.74 -6.28
N LYS A 212 7.51 -23.03 -6.56
CA LYS A 212 7.57 -21.99 -7.60
C LYS A 212 7.37 -22.55 -9.01
N ASP A 213 7.93 -23.73 -9.26
CA ASP A 213 7.88 -24.39 -10.57
C ASP A 213 6.58 -25.18 -10.80
N SER A 214 5.72 -25.32 -9.77
CA SER A 214 4.49 -26.11 -9.84
C SER A 214 3.58 -25.71 -11.01
N GLY A 215 3.36 -24.41 -11.22
CA GLY A 215 2.56 -23.91 -12.35
C GLY A 215 3.20 -24.20 -13.71
N ILE A 216 4.52 -24.07 -13.82
CA ILE A 216 5.28 -24.36 -15.05
C ILE A 216 5.20 -25.86 -15.37
N ASN A 217 5.35 -26.71 -14.35
CA ASN A 217 5.26 -28.16 -14.48
C ASN A 217 3.85 -28.59 -14.92
N ALA A 218 2.80 -27.99 -14.36
CA ALA A 218 1.42 -28.24 -14.78
C ALA A 218 1.17 -27.87 -16.24
N VAL A 219 1.68 -26.70 -16.68
CA VAL A 219 1.63 -26.27 -18.09
C VAL A 219 2.36 -27.26 -19.00
N ASN A 220 3.57 -27.68 -18.65
CA ASN A 220 4.34 -28.64 -19.43
C ASN A 220 3.64 -30.00 -19.51
N ARG A 221 3.03 -30.47 -18.41
CA ARG A 221 2.24 -31.69 -18.40
C ARG A 221 1.03 -31.58 -19.30
N ALA A 222 0.32 -30.46 -19.26
CA ALA A 222 -0.82 -30.21 -20.14
C ALA A 222 -0.42 -30.19 -21.63
N LYS A 223 0.73 -29.58 -21.98
CA LYS A 223 1.28 -29.63 -23.35
C LYS A 223 1.47 -31.08 -23.84
N GLN A 224 2.00 -31.96 -22.99
CA GLN A 224 2.16 -33.38 -23.33
C GLN A 224 0.82 -34.09 -23.52
N LEU A 225 -0.16 -33.85 -22.64
CA LEU A 225 -1.49 -34.45 -22.71
C LEU A 225 -2.24 -34.01 -23.98
N LEU A 226 -2.12 -32.73 -24.35
CA LEU A 226 -2.69 -32.20 -25.59
C LEU A 226 -2.07 -32.83 -26.84
N ALA A 227 -0.75 -33.04 -26.84
CA ALA A 227 -0.09 -33.77 -27.93
C ALA A 227 -0.59 -35.22 -28.07
N GLN A 228 -1.05 -35.81 -26.96
CA GLN A 228 -1.68 -37.14 -26.90
C GLN A 228 -3.19 -37.10 -27.14
N LYS A 229 -3.78 -35.91 -27.38
CA LYS A 229 -5.22 -35.66 -27.52
C LYS A 229 -6.04 -36.03 -26.27
N ASP A 230 -5.41 -36.08 -25.10
CA ASP A 230 -6.07 -36.27 -23.80
C ASP A 230 -6.52 -34.91 -23.24
N TYR A 231 -7.56 -34.36 -23.87
CA TYR A 231 -8.02 -32.99 -23.61
C TYR A 231 -8.67 -32.83 -22.23
N ASP A 232 -9.49 -33.78 -21.77
CA ASP A 232 -10.17 -33.67 -20.48
C ASP A 232 -9.19 -33.75 -19.30
N THR A 233 -8.15 -34.58 -19.39
CA THR A 233 -7.09 -34.61 -18.37
C THR A 233 -6.25 -33.34 -18.41
N ALA A 234 -5.95 -32.80 -19.60
CA ALA A 234 -5.25 -31.52 -19.72
C ALA A 234 -6.06 -30.37 -19.10
N ILE A 235 -7.38 -30.32 -19.33
CA ILE A 235 -8.29 -29.34 -18.70
C ILE A 235 -8.18 -29.46 -17.19
N LYS A 236 -8.36 -30.67 -16.65
CA LYS A 236 -8.30 -30.90 -15.20
C LYS A 236 -6.98 -30.45 -14.60
N VAL A 237 -5.85 -30.81 -15.21
CA VAL A 237 -4.51 -30.39 -14.75
C VAL A 237 -4.39 -28.87 -14.72
N LEU A 238 -4.84 -28.17 -15.76
CA LEU A 238 -4.72 -26.72 -15.83
C LEU A 238 -5.68 -26.00 -14.88
N GLU A 239 -6.91 -26.49 -14.72
CA GLU A 239 -7.89 -25.92 -13.81
C GLU A 239 -7.50 -26.10 -12.34
N ASP A 240 -7.10 -27.30 -11.95
CA ASP A 240 -6.67 -27.62 -10.57
C ASP A 240 -5.44 -26.80 -10.16
N ASN A 241 -4.61 -26.37 -11.11
CA ASN A 241 -3.37 -25.64 -10.87
C ASN A 241 -3.47 -24.12 -11.15
N ARG A 242 -4.67 -23.56 -11.41
CA ARG A 242 -4.83 -22.11 -11.59
C ARG A 242 -4.21 -21.24 -10.48
N PRO A 243 -4.34 -21.59 -9.18
CA PRO A 243 -3.78 -20.78 -8.09
C PRO A 243 -2.25 -20.68 -8.11
N VAL A 244 -1.55 -21.59 -8.80
CA VAL A 244 -0.08 -21.68 -8.81
C VAL A 244 0.57 -21.15 -10.10
N PHE A 245 -0.21 -20.58 -11.00
CA PHE A 245 0.33 -19.83 -12.15
C PHE A 245 0.75 -18.44 -11.69
N PHE A 246 1.95 -18.30 -11.11
CA PHE A 246 2.38 -17.03 -10.53
C PHE A 246 2.75 -15.99 -11.59
N ALA A 247 3.58 -16.37 -12.57
CA ALA A 247 4.08 -15.47 -13.60
C ALA A 247 3.03 -15.21 -14.71
N LYS A 248 3.03 -13.99 -15.25
CA LYS A 248 2.15 -13.58 -16.36
C LYS A 248 2.24 -14.56 -17.55
N ALA A 249 3.47 -14.88 -17.98
CA ALA A 249 3.70 -15.79 -19.10
C ALA A 249 3.11 -17.20 -18.85
N THR A 250 3.23 -17.72 -17.62
CA THR A 250 2.66 -19.03 -17.26
C THR A 250 1.14 -19.02 -17.29
N LYS A 251 0.50 -17.94 -16.83
CA LYS A 251 -0.96 -17.76 -16.91
C LYS A 251 -1.44 -17.74 -18.36
N GLU A 252 -0.73 -17.01 -19.22
CA GLU A 252 -1.03 -16.93 -20.66
C GLU A 252 -0.92 -18.29 -21.34
N ASP A 253 0.20 -18.99 -21.13
CA ASP A 253 0.41 -20.35 -21.63
C ASP A 253 -0.72 -21.29 -21.17
N ALA A 254 -1.08 -21.27 -19.89
CA ALA A 254 -2.14 -22.10 -19.34
C ALA A 254 -3.51 -21.80 -19.99
N SER A 255 -3.87 -20.53 -20.14
CA SER A 255 -5.13 -20.13 -20.77
C SER A 255 -5.19 -20.51 -22.25
N VAL A 256 -4.08 -20.38 -22.99
CA VAL A 256 -4.03 -20.86 -24.40
C VAL A 256 -4.27 -22.36 -24.49
N LEU A 257 -3.64 -23.15 -23.62
CA LEU A 257 -3.78 -24.60 -23.62
C LEU A 257 -5.20 -25.03 -23.19
N LEU A 258 -5.79 -24.34 -22.20
CA LEU A 258 -7.19 -24.55 -21.81
C LEU A 258 -8.14 -24.21 -22.95
N ALA A 259 -7.93 -23.09 -23.64
CA ALA A 259 -8.73 -22.71 -24.80
C ALA A 259 -8.69 -23.80 -25.88
N ASN A 260 -7.51 -24.32 -26.19
CA ASN A 260 -7.32 -25.39 -27.16
C ASN A 260 -8.04 -26.68 -26.73
N ALA A 261 -7.88 -27.08 -25.46
CA ALA A 261 -8.54 -28.26 -24.91
C ALA A 261 -10.07 -28.13 -24.92
N TYR A 262 -10.59 -26.95 -24.56
CA TYR A 262 -12.01 -26.67 -24.56
C TYR A 262 -12.61 -26.66 -25.96
N TYR A 263 -11.90 -26.10 -26.93
CA TYR A 263 -12.31 -26.12 -28.32
C TYR A 263 -12.42 -27.55 -28.87
N ASN A 264 -11.42 -28.39 -28.59
CA ASN A 264 -11.41 -29.79 -29.04
C ASN A 264 -12.47 -30.65 -28.35
N THR A 265 -12.88 -30.30 -27.12
CA THR A 265 -13.98 -30.94 -26.39
C THR A 265 -15.36 -30.30 -26.68
N LYS A 266 -15.46 -29.43 -27.70
CA LYS A 266 -16.69 -28.75 -28.14
C LYS A 266 -17.31 -27.81 -27.09
N ARG A 267 -16.53 -27.35 -26.11
CA ARG A 267 -16.92 -26.36 -25.11
C ARG A 267 -16.52 -24.96 -25.59
N ASN A 268 -17.07 -24.53 -26.72
CA ASN A 268 -16.63 -23.33 -27.44
C ASN A 268 -16.79 -22.04 -26.64
N ASP A 269 -17.80 -21.94 -25.76
CA ASP A 269 -18.00 -20.77 -24.90
C ASP A 269 -16.83 -20.61 -23.92
N LYS A 270 -16.45 -21.70 -23.24
CA LYS A 270 -15.28 -21.74 -22.35
C LYS A 270 -13.97 -21.49 -23.11
N ALA A 271 -13.86 -22.01 -24.33
CA ALA A 271 -12.71 -21.74 -25.17
C ALA A 271 -12.61 -20.24 -25.52
N ALA A 272 -13.74 -19.60 -25.83
CA ALA A 272 -13.80 -18.18 -26.12
C ALA A 272 -13.45 -17.32 -24.89
N GLU A 273 -13.90 -17.69 -23.70
CA GLU A 273 -13.54 -17.03 -22.43
C GLU A 273 -12.02 -17.03 -22.21
N GLU A 274 -11.37 -18.18 -22.39
CA GLU A 274 -9.91 -18.28 -22.25
C GLU A 274 -9.16 -17.49 -23.32
N VAL A 275 -9.62 -17.52 -24.57
CA VAL A 275 -9.03 -16.70 -25.65
C VAL A 275 -9.20 -15.21 -25.34
N ALA A 276 -10.36 -14.78 -24.84
CA ALA A 276 -10.59 -13.41 -24.45
C ALA A 276 -9.65 -12.98 -23.30
N SER A 277 -9.43 -13.85 -22.32
CA SER A 277 -8.47 -13.61 -21.23
C SER A 277 -7.03 -13.44 -21.77
N VAL A 278 -6.61 -14.26 -22.73
CA VAL A 278 -5.28 -14.14 -23.37
C VAL A 278 -5.16 -12.85 -24.18
N LEU A 279 -6.17 -12.51 -24.99
CA LEU A 279 -6.15 -11.28 -25.78
C LEU A 279 -6.19 -10.03 -24.90
N GLN A 280 -6.83 -10.09 -23.73
CA GLN A 280 -6.81 -9.00 -22.76
C GLN A 280 -5.41 -8.77 -22.17
N SER A 281 -4.63 -9.84 -21.93
CA SER A 281 -3.28 -9.73 -21.34
C SER A 281 -2.18 -9.56 -22.39
N ASN A 282 -2.39 -10.07 -23.60
CA ASN A 282 -1.51 -10.06 -24.75
C ASN A 282 -2.29 -9.86 -26.06
N PRO A 283 -2.63 -8.59 -26.43
CA PRO A 283 -3.44 -8.30 -27.61
C PRO A 283 -2.80 -8.67 -28.96
N THR A 284 -1.47 -8.74 -28.99
CA THR A 284 -0.70 -9.14 -30.17
C THR A 284 -0.55 -10.65 -30.30
N TYR A 285 -1.11 -11.42 -29.36
CA TYR A 285 -1.08 -12.87 -29.41
C TYR A 285 -1.56 -13.40 -30.77
N ALA A 286 -0.76 -14.31 -31.31
CA ALA A 286 -1.05 -15.09 -32.50
C ALA A 286 -0.55 -16.52 -32.24
N PRO A 287 -1.42 -17.54 -32.35
CA PRO A 287 -0.99 -18.92 -32.17
C PRO A 287 -0.04 -19.37 -33.28
N ALA A 288 0.95 -20.20 -32.95
CA ALA A 288 1.90 -20.77 -33.90
C ALA A 288 1.53 -22.24 -34.23
N GLY A 289 1.48 -22.62 -35.51
CA GLY A 289 1.32 -24.02 -35.94
C GLY A 289 0.60 -24.24 -37.30
N THR A 290 0.90 -25.35 -37.99
CA THR A 290 0.29 -25.80 -39.26
C THR A 290 -0.28 -27.23 -39.14
N GLY A 291 -1.36 -27.55 -39.88
CA GLY A 291 -1.85 -28.92 -40.10
C GLY A 291 -3.19 -29.27 -39.42
N THR A 292 -3.28 -29.19 -38.09
CA THR A 292 -4.53 -29.42 -37.32
C THR A 292 -4.87 -28.29 -36.35
N ASP A 293 -3.87 -27.49 -35.95
CA ASP A 293 -4.07 -26.23 -35.21
C ASP A 293 -4.72 -25.13 -36.06
N LEU A 294 -4.85 -25.33 -37.38
CA LEU A 294 -5.47 -24.36 -38.29
C LEU A 294 -6.90 -23.99 -37.88
N THR A 295 -7.70 -24.94 -37.40
CA THR A 295 -9.10 -24.70 -37.01
C THR A 295 -9.21 -23.96 -35.67
N PHE A 296 -8.37 -24.31 -34.69
CA PHE A 296 -8.27 -23.57 -33.44
C PHE A 296 -7.67 -22.17 -33.67
N ASN A 297 -6.67 -22.03 -34.55
CA ASN A 297 -6.10 -20.75 -34.92
C ASN A 297 -7.15 -19.86 -35.60
N GLN A 298 -7.94 -20.41 -36.52
CA GLN A 298 -9.10 -19.72 -37.10
C GLN A 298 -10.10 -19.29 -36.02
N PHE A 299 -10.43 -20.17 -35.08
CA PHE A 299 -11.30 -19.83 -33.95
C PHE A 299 -10.72 -18.66 -33.12
N VAL A 300 -9.43 -18.66 -32.82
CA VAL A 300 -8.75 -17.55 -32.12
C VAL A 300 -8.83 -16.26 -32.93
N GLN A 301 -8.59 -16.30 -34.25
CA GLN A 301 -8.71 -15.12 -35.12
C GLN A 301 -10.15 -14.60 -35.18
N GLU A 302 -11.15 -15.48 -35.22
CA GLU A 302 -12.57 -15.10 -35.15
C GLU A 302 -12.91 -14.44 -33.81
N GLN A 303 -12.44 -14.99 -32.70
CA GLN A 303 -12.64 -14.37 -31.38
C GLN A 303 -11.93 -13.01 -31.31
N LYS A 304 -10.72 -12.89 -31.88
CA LYS A 304 -9.99 -11.63 -31.97
C LYS A 304 -10.78 -10.59 -32.78
N ALA A 305 -11.27 -10.96 -33.96
CA ALA A 305 -12.10 -10.06 -34.78
C ALA A 305 -13.43 -9.68 -34.09
N LYS A 306 -14.03 -10.59 -33.30
CA LYS A 306 -15.20 -10.28 -32.47
C LYS A 306 -14.87 -9.32 -31.34
N ALA A 307 -13.75 -9.53 -30.63
CA ALA A 307 -13.28 -8.64 -29.57
C ALA A 307 -12.95 -7.24 -30.11
N GLU A 308 -12.32 -7.14 -31.29
CA GLU A 308 -12.03 -5.88 -31.96
C GLU A 308 -13.31 -5.12 -32.36
N LYS A 309 -14.35 -5.83 -32.82
CA LYS A 309 -15.67 -5.23 -33.10
C LYS A 309 -16.47 -4.84 -31.85
N GLN A 310 -16.10 -5.37 -30.68
CA GLN A 310 -16.77 -5.12 -29.40
C GLN A 310 -16.00 -4.15 -28.49
N LYS A 311 -14.93 -3.49 -29.00
CA LYS A 311 -14.18 -2.50 -28.23
C LYS A 311 -15.14 -1.43 -27.69
N PRO A 312 -15.12 -1.15 -26.38
CA PRO A 312 -16.03 -0.18 -25.81
C PRO A 312 -15.74 1.20 -26.39
N LYS A 313 -16.80 1.97 -26.68
CA LYS A 313 -16.67 3.38 -27.06
C LYS A 313 -16.46 4.22 -25.80
N ILE A 314 -15.30 4.86 -25.68
CA ILE A 314 -14.95 5.68 -24.53
C ILE A 314 -14.73 7.14 -24.96
N LEU A 315 -15.54 8.03 -24.42
CA LEU A 315 -15.31 9.47 -24.56
C LEU A 315 -14.30 9.92 -23.50
N VAL A 316 -13.23 10.58 -23.93
CA VAL A 316 -12.21 11.16 -23.05
C VAL A 316 -12.37 12.68 -23.04
N VAL A 317 -12.63 13.26 -21.87
CA VAL A 317 -12.79 14.71 -21.72
C VAL A 317 -11.70 15.28 -20.82
N ARG A 318 -10.91 16.21 -21.35
CA ARG A 318 -9.85 16.89 -20.61
C ARG A 318 -9.54 18.26 -21.21
N ALA A 319 -8.97 19.15 -20.41
CA ALA A 319 -8.29 20.33 -20.94
C ALA A 319 -7.07 19.92 -21.80
N LYS A 320 -6.84 20.62 -22.90
CA LYS A 320 -5.76 20.32 -23.86
C LYS A 320 -4.38 20.59 -23.28
N ASP A 321 -4.22 21.72 -22.60
CA ASP A 321 -2.92 22.25 -22.14
C ASP A 321 -2.68 21.99 -20.64
N ASN A 322 -2.87 20.74 -20.22
CA ASN A 322 -2.60 20.32 -18.83
C ASN A 322 -1.82 19.00 -18.82
N ARG A 323 -0.54 19.08 -18.45
CA ARG A 323 0.37 17.92 -18.46
C ARG A 323 -0.06 16.80 -17.51
N ALA A 324 -0.62 17.13 -16.34
CA ALA A 324 -1.11 16.12 -15.40
C ALA A 324 -2.31 15.36 -15.98
N HIS A 325 -3.20 16.06 -16.70
CA HIS A 325 -4.32 15.44 -17.39
C HIS A 325 -3.85 14.56 -18.55
N GLU A 326 -2.88 15.04 -19.35
CA GLU A 326 -2.30 14.29 -20.45
C GLU A 326 -1.66 12.98 -19.96
N LEU A 327 -0.82 13.04 -18.91
CA LEU A 327 -0.18 11.85 -18.33
C LEU A 327 -1.19 10.82 -17.83
N ALA A 328 -2.26 11.27 -17.17
CA ALA A 328 -3.32 10.39 -16.69
C ALA A 328 -4.15 9.80 -17.84
N THR A 329 -4.47 10.59 -18.87
CA THR A 329 -5.14 10.11 -20.08
C THR A 329 -4.30 9.07 -20.81
N GLN A 330 -2.99 9.27 -20.94
CA GLN A 330 -2.11 8.31 -21.59
C GLN A 330 -2.05 7.00 -20.79
N GLY A 331 -1.83 7.08 -19.47
CA GLY A 331 -1.83 5.90 -18.60
C GLY A 331 -3.15 5.13 -18.63
N PHE A 332 -4.28 5.83 -18.77
CA PHE A 332 -5.60 5.22 -18.96
C PHE A 332 -5.70 4.51 -20.32
N LYS A 333 -5.37 5.19 -21.41
CA LYS A 333 -5.44 4.65 -22.79
C LYS A 333 -4.54 3.44 -22.99
N ASP A 334 -3.32 3.47 -22.46
CA ASP A 334 -2.38 2.35 -22.53
C ASP A 334 -2.86 1.13 -21.75
N SER A 335 -3.80 1.33 -20.83
CA SER A 335 -4.31 0.30 -19.94
C SER A 335 -5.64 -0.28 -20.38
N ILE A 336 -6.36 0.29 -21.35
CA ILE A 336 -7.66 -0.23 -21.80
C ILE A 336 -7.80 -0.17 -23.32
N GLU A 337 -8.17 -1.30 -23.92
CA GLU A 337 -8.51 -1.33 -25.34
C GLU A 337 -9.91 -0.79 -25.56
N ALA A 338 -10.02 0.32 -26.30
CA ALA A 338 -11.28 0.98 -26.58
C ALA A 338 -11.22 1.80 -27.88
N GLU A 339 -12.39 2.11 -28.44
CA GLU A 339 -12.52 3.17 -29.42
C GLU A 339 -12.60 4.51 -28.67
N PHE A 340 -11.56 5.33 -28.78
CA PHE A 340 -11.49 6.60 -28.08
C PHE A 340 -11.93 7.77 -28.95
N LYS A 341 -12.72 8.68 -28.37
CA LYS A 341 -12.90 10.04 -28.88
C LYS A 341 -12.45 11.02 -27.81
N GLU A 342 -11.59 11.98 -28.16
CA GLU A 342 -11.17 13.04 -27.23
C GLU A 342 -11.98 14.32 -27.47
N ALA A 343 -12.35 15.00 -26.38
CA ALA A 343 -13.06 16.26 -26.40
C ALA A 343 -12.56 17.21 -25.31
N GLU A 344 -12.57 18.51 -25.61
CA GLU A 344 -12.38 19.54 -24.59
C GLU A 344 -13.68 19.76 -23.79
N PRO A 345 -13.62 20.31 -22.56
CA PRO A 345 -14.81 20.55 -21.75
C PRO A 345 -15.90 21.34 -22.47
N SER A 346 -15.55 22.29 -23.34
CA SER A 346 -16.49 23.09 -24.13
C SER A 346 -17.34 22.26 -25.11
N LYS A 347 -16.86 21.07 -25.53
CA LYS A 347 -17.54 20.17 -26.47
C LYS A 347 -18.11 18.92 -25.81
N ALA A 348 -17.84 18.73 -24.51
CA ALA A 348 -18.14 17.49 -23.79
C ALA A 348 -19.61 17.07 -23.88
N GLU A 349 -20.55 18.02 -23.77
CA GLU A 349 -21.98 17.70 -23.85
C GLU A 349 -22.40 17.18 -25.22
N ASN A 350 -21.99 17.86 -26.29
CA ASN A 350 -22.32 17.47 -27.67
C ASN A 350 -21.68 16.14 -28.04
N GLU A 351 -20.46 15.90 -27.57
CA GLU A 351 -19.73 14.67 -27.83
C GLU A 351 -20.29 13.49 -27.04
N ALA A 352 -20.70 13.70 -25.79
CA ALA A 352 -21.37 12.66 -25.01
C ALA A 352 -22.69 12.19 -25.67
N ARG A 353 -23.41 13.07 -26.37
CA ARG A 353 -24.64 12.71 -27.10
C ARG A 353 -24.34 12.05 -28.44
N SER A 354 -23.47 12.65 -29.26
CA SER A 354 -23.25 12.21 -30.65
C SER A 354 -22.36 10.98 -30.78
N PHE A 355 -21.36 10.82 -29.91
CA PHE A 355 -20.48 9.65 -29.92
C PHE A 355 -21.15 8.41 -29.32
N SER A 356 -22.20 8.58 -28.52
CA SER A 356 -22.90 7.51 -27.79
C SER A 356 -21.93 6.58 -27.05
N PRO A 357 -21.09 7.12 -26.14
CA PRO A 357 -20.09 6.34 -25.44
C PRO A 357 -20.72 5.33 -24.46
N GLN A 358 -20.09 4.17 -24.33
CA GLN A 358 -20.40 3.20 -23.28
C GLN A 358 -19.80 3.59 -21.93
N ALA A 359 -18.78 4.45 -21.93
CA ALA A 359 -18.20 5.05 -20.72
C ALA A 359 -17.52 6.38 -21.04
N ILE A 360 -17.35 7.22 -20.01
CA ILE A 360 -16.67 8.52 -20.15
C ILE A 360 -15.53 8.59 -19.15
N PHE A 361 -14.32 8.89 -19.62
CA PHE A 361 -13.18 9.21 -18.78
C PHE A 361 -13.01 10.73 -18.73
N VAL A 362 -12.88 11.30 -17.53
CA VAL A 362 -12.72 12.75 -17.34
C VAL A 362 -11.46 13.06 -16.53
N ALA A 363 -10.67 14.03 -16.97
CA ALA A 363 -9.53 14.54 -16.22
C ALA A 363 -9.78 16.00 -15.80
N GLY A 364 -9.94 16.20 -14.50
CA GLY A 364 -10.15 17.51 -13.87
C GLY A 364 -11.62 17.93 -13.73
N SER A 365 -11.84 18.87 -12.79
CA SER A 365 -13.18 19.31 -12.35
C SER A 365 -14.00 19.98 -13.46
N ASP A 366 -13.36 20.73 -14.35
CA ASP A 366 -14.04 21.39 -15.48
C ASP A 366 -14.61 20.39 -16.47
N ALA A 367 -13.84 19.34 -16.79
CA ALA A 367 -14.27 18.26 -17.66
C ALA A 367 -15.46 17.53 -17.04
N LEU A 368 -15.40 17.19 -15.75
CA LEU A 368 -16.51 16.54 -15.07
C LEU A 368 -17.78 17.42 -15.06
N ARG A 369 -17.66 18.70 -14.69
CA ARG A 369 -18.81 19.62 -14.71
C ARG A 369 -19.43 19.74 -16.09
N ALA A 370 -18.63 19.75 -17.15
CA ALA A 370 -19.13 19.81 -18.52
C ALA A 370 -19.84 18.52 -18.94
N VAL A 371 -19.27 17.35 -18.63
CA VAL A 371 -19.91 16.05 -18.90
C VAL A 371 -21.25 15.91 -18.18
N ARG A 372 -21.34 16.37 -16.92
CA ARG A 372 -22.59 16.29 -16.14
C ARG A 372 -23.77 17.04 -16.78
N LYS A 373 -23.51 18.11 -17.56
CA LYS A 373 -24.58 18.85 -18.29
C LYS A 373 -25.30 17.97 -19.33
N SER A 374 -24.61 16.96 -19.87
CA SER A 374 -25.21 16.02 -20.85
C SER A 374 -26.30 15.13 -20.25
N LYS A 375 -26.34 14.97 -18.91
CA LYS A 375 -27.20 14.02 -18.20
C LYS A 375 -27.05 12.58 -18.70
N THR A 376 -25.86 12.21 -19.15
CA THR A 376 -25.54 10.84 -19.56
C THR A 376 -25.71 9.87 -18.39
N VAL A 377 -26.21 8.67 -18.71
CA VAL A 377 -26.31 7.54 -17.77
C VAL A 377 -25.10 6.61 -17.87
N ALA A 378 -24.21 6.83 -18.84
CA ALA A 378 -22.98 6.05 -18.97
C ALA A 378 -22.09 6.25 -17.72
N PRO A 379 -21.33 5.23 -17.29
CA PRO A 379 -20.37 5.37 -16.22
C PRO A 379 -19.32 6.44 -16.55
N VAL A 380 -19.09 7.35 -15.61
CA VAL A 380 -18.09 8.41 -15.68
C VAL A 380 -17.00 8.10 -14.68
N ILE A 381 -15.77 7.95 -15.17
CA ILE A 381 -14.56 7.70 -14.37
C ILE A 381 -13.70 8.95 -14.39
N PHE A 382 -13.52 9.59 -13.24
CA PHE A 382 -12.70 10.77 -13.10
C PHE A 382 -11.28 10.47 -12.60
N VAL A 383 -10.36 11.37 -12.92
CA VAL A 383 -9.04 11.50 -12.29
C VAL A 383 -8.73 12.98 -12.08
N ASN A 384 -7.77 13.28 -11.20
CA ASN A 384 -7.29 14.64 -10.94
C ASN A 384 -8.37 15.61 -10.46
N ILE A 385 -9.34 15.12 -9.68
CA ILE A 385 -10.39 15.95 -9.08
C ILE A 385 -10.19 15.98 -7.57
N PRO A 386 -10.06 17.16 -6.95
CA PRO A 386 -10.04 17.31 -5.49
C PRO A 386 -11.32 16.78 -4.85
N ARG A 387 -11.23 16.16 -3.67
CA ARG A 387 -12.40 15.71 -2.89
C ARG A 387 -13.38 16.85 -2.62
N ALA A 388 -12.86 18.06 -2.39
CA ALA A 388 -13.66 19.25 -2.11
C ALA A 388 -14.59 19.64 -3.28
N ASP A 389 -14.24 19.30 -4.51
CA ASP A 389 -15.04 19.63 -5.70
C ASP A 389 -16.24 18.67 -5.87
N LEU A 390 -16.31 17.62 -5.05
CA LEU A 390 -17.27 16.52 -5.15
C LEU A 390 -18.24 16.43 -3.97
N THR A 391 -18.20 17.38 -3.02
CA THR A 391 -19.01 17.32 -1.78
C THR A 391 -20.51 17.26 -2.02
N ASP A 392 -21.00 17.89 -3.08
CA ASP A 392 -22.42 17.92 -3.44
C ASP A 392 -22.81 16.83 -4.45
N MET A 393 -21.89 15.91 -4.77
CA MET A 393 -22.11 14.90 -5.80
C MET A 393 -22.90 13.70 -5.24
N LYS A 394 -24.03 13.39 -5.89
CA LYS A 394 -24.88 12.23 -5.57
C LYS A 394 -25.09 11.30 -6.78
N ASP A 395 -24.41 11.56 -7.90
CA ASP A 395 -24.56 10.83 -9.15
C ASP A 395 -23.95 9.43 -9.02
N SER A 396 -24.79 8.39 -8.98
CA SER A 396 -24.30 7.00 -8.79
C SER A 396 -23.42 6.50 -9.93
N ASN A 397 -23.57 7.05 -11.14
CA ASN A 397 -22.76 6.70 -12.29
C ASN A 397 -21.43 7.46 -12.36
N VAL A 398 -21.07 8.27 -11.37
CA VAL A 398 -19.83 9.05 -11.35
C VAL A 398 -18.95 8.61 -10.19
N GLY A 399 -17.72 8.20 -10.50
CA GLY A 399 -16.69 7.87 -9.52
C GLY A 399 -15.31 7.91 -10.19
N GLY A 400 -14.27 7.41 -9.54
CA GLY A 400 -12.92 7.53 -10.07
C GLY A 400 -11.84 7.65 -9.00
N ILE A 401 -10.72 8.28 -9.37
CA ILE A 401 -9.54 8.41 -8.53
C ILE A 401 -9.38 9.87 -8.09
N PHE A 402 -9.41 10.12 -6.79
CA PHE A 402 -9.19 11.46 -6.23
C PHE A 402 -7.78 11.97 -6.53
N LEU A 403 -7.61 13.29 -6.54
CA LEU A 403 -6.31 13.92 -6.73
C LEU A 403 -5.40 13.70 -5.52
N GLU A 404 -5.94 13.77 -4.30
CA GLU A 404 -5.18 13.81 -3.06
C GLU A 404 -4.61 12.44 -2.67
N VAL A 405 -3.30 12.41 -2.39
CA VAL A 405 -2.66 11.26 -1.75
C VAL A 405 -3.17 11.14 -0.30
N PRO A 406 -3.53 9.95 0.19
CA PRO A 406 -3.92 9.76 1.59
C PRO A 406 -2.89 10.33 2.56
N ILE A 407 -3.36 11.01 3.61
CA ILE A 407 -2.50 11.65 4.62
C ILE A 407 -1.58 10.61 5.29
N GLN A 408 -2.10 9.42 5.56
CA GLN A 408 -1.32 8.32 6.14
C GLN A 408 -0.14 7.93 5.24
N ALA A 409 -0.36 7.86 3.93
CA ALA A 409 0.71 7.57 2.98
C ALA A 409 1.74 8.71 2.93
N GLN A 410 1.30 9.97 3.00
CA GLN A 410 2.19 11.14 3.07
C GLN A 410 3.06 11.11 4.35
N PHE A 411 2.47 10.83 5.51
CA PHE A 411 3.20 10.77 6.78
C PHE A 411 4.10 9.55 6.91
N SER A 412 3.68 8.41 6.35
CA SER A 412 4.54 7.23 6.22
C SER A 412 5.82 7.55 5.44
N GLN A 413 5.70 8.21 4.28
CA GLN A 413 6.85 8.64 3.47
C GLN A 413 7.70 9.69 4.18
N LEU A 414 7.07 10.66 4.85
CA LEU A 414 7.78 11.64 5.67
C LEU A 414 8.61 10.95 6.76
N LYS A 415 8.06 10.00 7.51
CA LYS A 415 8.80 9.29 8.57
C LYS A 415 9.86 8.34 8.01
N ALA A 416 9.63 7.76 6.83
CA ALA A 416 10.63 6.97 6.14
C ALA A 416 11.87 7.82 5.81
N LEU A 417 11.68 9.06 5.33
CA LEU A 417 12.76 9.98 4.95
C LEU A 417 13.37 10.73 6.16
N LEU A 418 12.53 11.17 7.08
CA LEU A 418 12.85 12.01 8.24
C LEU A 418 12.26 11.40 9.52
N PRO A 419 12.87 10.31 10.04
CA PRO A 419 12.30 9.53 11.15
C PRO A 419 12.18 10.31 12.47
N ASN A 420 12.96 11.38 12.64
CA ASN A 420 12.98 12.20 13.85
C ASN A 420 11.99 13.37 13.81
N VAL A 421 11.16 13.49 12.78
CA VAL A 421 10.11 14.52 12.74
C VAL A 421 9.01 14.18 13.74
N HIS A 422 8.69 15.16 14.59
CA HIS A 422 7.69 15.11 15.65
C HIS A 422 6.67 16.23 15.54
N ARG A 423 7.01 17.39 14.97
CA ARG A 423 6.09 18.52 14.83
C ARG A 423 6.12 19.09 13.41
N ILE A 424 4.96 19.15 12.77
CA ILE A 424 4.81 19.70 11.42
C ILE A 424 4.05 21.02 11.48
N GLY A 425 4.58 22.03 10.82
CA GLY A 425 3.87 23.29 10.59
C GLY A 425 3.02 23.25 9.33
N VAL A 426 1.80 23.76 9.38
CA VAL A 426 0.90 23.90 8.23
C VAL A 426 0.38 25.32 8.16
N LEU A 427 0.62 25.98 7.02
CA LEU A 427 -0.06 27.23 6.68
C LEU A 427 -1.34 26.88 5.92
N TYR A 428 -2.44 27.54 6.27
CA TYR A 428 -3.71 27.28 5.60
C TYR A 428 -4.57 28.53 5.37
N ARG A 429 -5.46 28.53 4.38
CA ARG A 429 -6.40 29.60 4.13
C ARG A 429 -7.48 29.63 5.21
N LYS A 430 -7.76 30.82 5.73
CA LYS A 430 -8.86 31.00 6.70
C LYS A 430 -10.19 30.54 6.08
N GLY A 431 -10.86 29.57 6.72
CA GLY A 431 -12.11 28.97 6.24
C GLY A 431 -11.96 27.64 5.50
N VAL A 432 -10.74 27.12 5.31
CA VAL A 432 -10.51 25.74 4.86
C VAL A 432 -11.09 24.78 5.89
N ALA A 433 -11.83 23.78 5.40
CA ALA A 433 -12.69 22.93 6.21
C ALA A 433 -11.96 22.28 7.39
N ASN A 434 -12.55 22.39 8.58
CA ASN A 434 -12.13 21.72 9.81
C ASN A 434 -11.87 20.21 9.60
N THR A 435 -12.55 19.58 8.64
CA THR A 435 -12.45 18.14 8.37
C THR A 435 -11.07 17.72 7.87
N PHE A 436 -10.44 18.42 6.93
CA PHE A 436 -9.10 18.04 6.46
C PHE A 436 -8.04 18.22 7.56
N MET A 437 -8.13 19.30 8.35
CA MET A 437 -7.26 19.51 9.50
C MET A 437 -7.47 18.46 10.60
N GLN A 438 -8.71 18.00 10.80
CA GLN A 438 -9.01 16.87 11.69
C GLN A 438 -8.44 15.55 11.17
N GLU A 439 -8.56 15.26 9.87
CA GLU A 439 -7.94 14.10 9.24
C GLU A 439 -6.41 14.15 9.38
N ALA A 440 -5.80 15.32 9.17
CA ALA A 440 -4.37 15.55 9.34
C ALA A 440 -3.92 15.33 10.78
N ALA A 441 -4.64 15.89 11.76
CA ALA A 441 -4.32 15.69 13.18
C ALA A 441 -4.50 14.23 13.61
N ALA A 442 -5.53 13.54 13.12
CA ALA A 442 -5.75 12.13 13.39
C ALA A 442 -4.67 11.23 12.78
N GLY A 443 -4.32 11.47 11.51
CA GLY A 443 -3.23 10.76 10.84
C GLY A 443 -1.88 11.04 11.49
N GLY A 444 -1.62 12.28 11.94
CA GLY A 444 -0.37 12.64 12.59
C GLY A 444 -0.13 11.84 13.87
N LYS A 445 -1.18 11.66 14.69
CA LYS A 445 -1.10 10.87 15.93
C LYS A 445 -0.64 9.44 15.72
N GLU A 446 -1.04 8.79 14.62
CA GLU A 446 -0.62 7.42 14.27
C GLU A 446 0.90 7.31 14.05
N TYR A 447 1.52 8.38 13.56
CA TYR A 447 2.95 8.44 13.24
C TYR A 447 3.78 9.19 14.29
N GLY A 448 3.18 9.55 15.44
CA GLY A 448 3.83 10.33 16.49
C GLY A 448 4.18 11.77 16.06
N ILE A 449 3.30 12.37 15.23
CA ILE A 449 3.44 13.69 14.66
C ILE A 449 2.35 14.63 15.22
N GLU A 450 2.77 15.76 15.75
CA GLU A 450 1.90 16.88 16.10
C GLU A 450 1.76 17.86 14.93
N ILE A 451 0.54 18.30 14.64
CA ILE A 451 0.25 19.29 13.60
C ILE A 451 0.05 20.67 14.25
N ALA A 452 0.93 21.62 13.92
CA ALA A 452 0.82 23.02 14.29
C ALA A 452 0.32 23.84 13.10
N THR A 453 -0.78 24.57 13.27
CA THR A 453 -1.44 25.27 12.15
C THR A 453 -1.40 26.79 12.32
N GLN A 454 -1.24 27.53 11.22
CA GLN A 454 -1.43 28.99 11.18
C GLN A 454 -2.23 29.41 9.94
N PRO A 455 -3.27 30.25 10.10
CA PRO A 455 -4.00 30.77 8.96
C PRO A 455 -3.19 31.84 8.22
N VAL A 456 -3.28 31.87 6.89
CA VAL A 456 -2.70 32.85 5.99
C VAL A 456 -3.74 33.26 4.96
N SER A 457 -3.92 34.57 4.76
CA SER A 457 -4.85 35.10 3.75
C SER A 457 -4.09 35.61 2.52
N GLU A 458 -3.00 36.36 2.74
CA GLU A 458 -2.21 37.02 1.69
C GLU A 458 -0.74 36.58 1.73
N ALA A 459 0.01 36.85 0.67
CA ALA A 459 1.39 36.39 0.53
C ALA A 459 2.36 37.08 1.50
N GLU A 460 2.06 38.34 1.84
CA GLU A 460 2.82 39.20 2.73
C GLU A 460 2.78 38.72 4.19
N ASP A 461 1.70 38.04 4.58
CA ASP A 461 1.50 37.52 5.94
C ASP A 461 2.28 36.22 6.20
N VAL A 462 2.85 35.59 5.16
CA VAL A 462 3.48 34.27 5.23
C VAL A 462 4.65 34.24 6.21
N ASP A 463 5.52 35.26 6.21
CA ASP A 463 6.68 35.31 7.10
C ASP A 463 6.24 35.37 8.56
N GLU A 464 5.27 36.22 8.89
CA GLU A 464 4.74 36.35 10.25
C GLU A 464 4.05 35.05 10.70
N ALA A 465 3.26 34.42 9.83
CA ALA A 465 2.61 33.14 10.13
C ALA A 465 3.63 32.03 10.40
N ILE A 466 4.71 31.96 9.62
CA ILE A 466 5.80 31.01 9.87
C ILE A 466 6.46 31.31 11.22
N GLN A 467 6.72 32.58 11.56
CA GLN A 467 7.31 32.95 12.85
C GLN A 467 6.45 32.51 14.05
N ARG A 468 5.12 32.51 13.91
CA ARG A 468 4.18 32.02 14.94
C ARG A 468 4.22 30.49 15.10
N LEU A 469 4.65 29.74 14.09
CA LEU A 469 4.92 28.30 14.19
C LEU A 469 6.24 28.06 14.91
N ARG A 470 6.16 27.88 16.24
CA ARG A 470 7.31 27.53 17.09
C ARG A 470 7.64 26.03 16.99
N ASP A 471 8.93 25.74 17.02
CA ASP A 471 9.49 24.40 17.21
C ASP A 471 8.99 23.33 16.23
N ILE A 472 8.73 23.71 14.97
CA ILE A 472 8.38 22.77 13.90
C ILE A 472 9.64 22.19 13.24
N ASP A 473 9.60 20.91 12.90
CA ASP A 473 10.70 20.21 12.22
C ASP A 473 10.63 20.31 10.70
N VAL A 474 9.43 20.51 10.16
CA VAL A 474 9.16 20.63 8.73
C VAL A 474 7.91 21.48 8.51
N LEU A 475 7.89 22.27 7.44
CA LEU A 475 6.69 22.95 6.96
C LEU A 475 6.04 22.10 5.86
N TRP A 476 4.79 21.65 6.08
CA TRP A 476 4.03 20.89 5.11
C TRP A 476 3.08 21.79 4.33
N MET A 477 3.21 21.76 3.01
CA MET A 477 2.31 22.44 2.09
C MET A 477 1.12 21.55 1.75
N VAL A 478 -0.07 22.04 2.07
CA VAL A 478 -1.34 21.37 1.79
C VAL A 478 -2.11 22.13 0.71
N TRP A 479 -2.76 21.43 -0.21
CA TRP A 479 -3.58 22.08 -1.24
C TRP A 479 -4.84 22.68 -0.62
N ASP A 480 -4.92 24.01 -0.61
CA ASP A 480 -6.01 24.72 0.08
C ASP A 480 -6.37 26.08 -0.55
N GLN A 481 -5.81 26.37 -1.74
CA GLN A 481 -5.98 27.63 -2.45
C GLN A 481 -5.57 28.87 -1.63
N SER A 482 -4.66 28.74 -0.66
CA SER A 482 -4.09 29.88 0.07
C SER A 482 -3.10 30.69 -0.77
N ALA A 483 -2.74 31.87 -0.27
CA ALA A 483 -1.72 32.72 -0.89
C ALA A 483 -0.34 32.05 -0.99
N VAL A 484 -0.08 30.97 -0.23
CA VAL A 484 1.14 30.15 -0.32
C VAL A 484 1.36 29.55 -1.72
N PHE A 485 0.30 29.41 -2.52
CA PHE A 485 0.38 28.88 -3.88
C PHE A 485 0.72 29.92 -4.95
N SER A 486 0.70 31.22 -4.63
CA SER A 486 1.20 32.24 -5.54
C SER A 486 2.73 32.16 -5.65
N GLU A 487 3.30 32.68 -6.74
CA GLU A 487 4.77 32.70 -6.89
C GLU A 487 5.40 33.49 -5.73
N GLU A 488 4.85 34.65 -5.40
CA GLU A 488 5.34 35.49 -4.31
C GLU A 488 5.22 34.79 -2.94
N GLY A 489 4.05 34.23 -2.63
CA GLY A 489 3.82 33.55 -1.34
C GLY A 489 4.72 32.34 -1.16
N PHE A 490 4.93 31.56 -2.22
CA PHE A 490 5.85 30.43 -2.17
C PHE A 490 7.31 30.87 -1.99
N GLN A 491 7.76 31.94 -2.66
CA GLN A 491 9.10 32.50 -2.44
C GLN A 491 9.29 32.98 -1.00
N GLN A 492 8.26 33.58 -0.39
CA GLN A 492 8.30 33.92 1.04
C GLN A 492 8.40 32.67 1.92
N VAL A 493 7.65 31.61 1.64
CA VAL A 493 7.76 30.33 2.36
C VAL A 493 9.21 29.82 2.35
N ILE A 494 9.84 29.73 1.18
CA ILE A 494 11.20 29.20 1.04
C ILE A 494 12.21 30.10 1.77
N LYS A 495 12.10 31.42 1.62
CA LYS A 495 12.99 32.38 2.28
C LYS A 495 12.88 32.32 3.81
N SER A 496 11.66 32.32 4.34
CA SER A 496 11.39 32.32 5.79
C SER A 496 11.76 31.00 6.46
N THR A 497 11.48 29.87 5.80
CA THR A 497 11.87 28.54 6.31
C THR A 497 13.37 28.31 6.26
N ALA A 498 14.05 28.72 5.18
CA ALA A 498 15.51 28.60 5.07
C ALA A 498 16.27 29.38 6.15
N ARG A 499 15.81 30.59 6.52
CA ARG A 499 16.39 31.38 7.64
C ARG A 499 16.37 30.65 8.98
N ARG A 500 15.46 29.68 9.13
CA ARG A 500 15.27 28.88 10.35
C ARG A 500 15.75 27.44 10.20
N ASN A 501 16.37 27.09 9.07
CA ASN A 501 16.74 25.72 8.71
C ASN A 501 15.56 24.73 8.74
N ILE A 502 14.35 25.19 8.44
CA ILE A 502 13.15 24.35 8.38
C ILE A 502 13.00 23.82 6.96
N PRO A 503 13.01 22.51 6.71
CA PRO A 503 12.71 21.95 5.40
C PRO A 503 11.23 22.13 5.03
N VAL A 504 10.96 22.16 3.72
CA VAL A 504 9.60 22.19 3.18
C VAL A 504 9.23 20.85 2.57
N PHE A 505 8.12 20.27 3.03
CA PHE A 505 7.43 19.11 2.46
C PHE A 505 6.32 19.61 1.52
N ALA A 506 6.52 19.47 0.21
CA ALA A 506 5.60 19.98 -0.81
C ALA A 506 4.63 18.91 -1.35
N LEU A 507 3.59 19.37 -2.04
CA LEU A 507 2.55 18.54 -2.66
C LEU A 507 2.90 17.99 -4.06
N HIS A 508 3.96 18.51 -4.71
CA HIS A 508 4.34 18.12 -6.07
C HIS A 508 5.83 18.32 -6.34
N GLU A 509 6.41 17.50 -7.23
CA GLU A 509 7.84 17.54 -7.59
C GLU A 509 8.31 18.89 -8.16
N SER A 510 7.41 19.66 -8.76
CA SER A 510 7.74 20.98 -9.34
C SER A 510 8.19 21.99 -8.29
N PHE A 511 7.83 21.79 -7.03
CA PHE A 511 8.31 22.61 -5.91
C PHE A 511 9.69 22.17 -5.39
N VAL A 512 10.12 20.95 -5.73
CA VAL A 512 11.36 20.33 -5.24
C VAL A 512 12.52 20.59 -6.18
N LYS A 513 12.30 20.40 -7.49
CA LYS A 513 13.37 20.42 -8.51
C LYS A 513 14.17 21.72 -8.49
N ASP A 514 13.50 22.86 -8.70
CA ASP A 514 14.15 24.16 -8.89
C ASP A 514 13.60 25.26 -7.96
N ARG A 515 12.76 24.87 -7.00
CA ARG A 515 11.94 25.79 -6.20
C ARG A 515 12.24 25.73 -4.69
N GLY A 516 13.23 24.94 -4.27
CA GLY A 516 13.78 25.01 -2.92
C GLY A 516 13.06 24.19 -1.84
N ALA A 517 11.97 23.47 -2.17
CA ALA A 517 11.41 22.49 -1.25
C ALA A 517 12.35 21.29 -1.08
N LEU A 518 12.37 20.69 0.11
CA LEU A 518 13.23 19.55 0.41
C LEU A 518 12.74 18.29 -0.32
N PHE A 519 11.46 17.98 -0.17
CA PHE A 519 10.87 16.79 -0.77
C PHE A 519 9.38 16.98 -1.03
N SER A 520 8.80 16.09 -1.83
CA SER A 520 7.37 16.02 -2.07
C SER A 520 6.86 14.59 -2.14
N VAL A 521 5.58 14.45 -1.84
CA VAL A 521 4.80 13.23 -2.03
C VAL A 521 3.58 13.65 -2.83
N SER A 522 3.51 13.19 -4.07
CA SER A 522 2.44 13.57 -5.00
C SER A 522 1.84 12.36 -5.65
N SER A 523 0.66 12.51 -6.24
CA SER A 523 0.07 11.45 -7.04
C SER A 523 0.91 11.15 -8.28
N ASN A 524 0.97 9.89 -8.68
CA ASN A 524 1.53 9.49 -9.97
C ASN A 524 0.42 9.53 -11.03
N PHE A 525 0.40 10.57 -11.87
CA PHE A 525 -0.67 10.79 -12.84
C PHE A 525 -0.87 9.63 -13.81
N THR A 526 0.22 9.07 -14.35
CA THR A 526 0.14 7.88 -15.22
C THR A 526 -0.47 6.70 -14.49
N ALA A 527 0.00 6.40 -13.27
CA ALA A 527 -0.54 5.31 -12.46
C ALA A 527 -2.02 5.52 -12.08
N MET A 528 -2.46 6.76 -11.84
CA MET A 528 -3.89 7.06 -11.63
C MET A 528 -4.72 6.76 -12.87
N GLY A 529 -4.20 7.06 -14.06
CA GLY A 529 -4.82 6.65 -15.34
C GLY A 529 -4.98 5.14 -15.44
N GLN A 530 -3.93 4.39 -15.11
CA GLN A 530 -3.95 2.92 -15.10
C GLN A 530 -4.99 2.39 -14.09
N GLN A 531 -5.00 2.94 -12.88
CA GLN A 531 -5.97 2.58 -11.83
C GLN A 531 -7.42 2.87 -12.27
N ALA A 532 -7.66 4.00 -12.95
CA ALA A 532 -8.96 4.34 -13.52
C ALA A 532 -9.40 3.36 -14.62
N ALA A 533 -8.48 2.91 -15.47
CA ALA A 533 -8.75 1.92 -16.50
C ALA A 533 -9.15 0.56 -15.89
N ASP A 534 -8.43 0.11 -14.86
CA ASP A 534 -8.75 -1.12 -14.15
C ASP A 534 -10.10 -1.05 -13.44
N LEU A 535 -10.45 0.11 -12.88
CA LEU A 535 -11.78 0.35 -12.33
C LEU A 535 -12.85 0.25 -13.43
N LEU A 536 -12.63 0.88 -14.58
CA LEU A 536 -13.58 0.87 -15.68
C LEU A 536 -13.77 -0.53 -16.27
N LYS A 537 -12.71 -1.31 -16.46
CA LYS A 537 -12.81 -2.70 -16.95
C LYS A 537 -13.74 -3.53 -16.07
N LYS A 538 -13.61 -3.42 -14.75
CA LYS A 538 -14.49 -4.12 -13.79
C LYS A 538 -15.95 -3.70 -13.96
N ILE A 539 -16.20 -2.42 -14.15
CA ILE A 539 -17.55 -1.87 -14.37
C ILE A 539 -18.14 -2.39 -15.68
N LEU A 540 -17.39 -2.31 -16.79
CA LEU A 540 -17.84 -2.78 -18.10
C LEU A 540 -18.04 -4.29 -18.15
N SER A 541 -17.27 -5.07 -17.39
CA SER A 541 -17.38 -6.53 -17.30
C SER A 541 -18.54 -7.01 -16.42
N SER A 542 -19.10 -6.14 -15.57
CA SER A 542 -20.14 -6.52 -14.61
C SER A 542 -21.50 -5.94 -14.98
N SER A 543 -22.48 -6.82 -15.20
CA SER A 543 -23.88 -6.44 -15.42
C SER A 543 -24.57 -5.89 -14.17
N THR A 544 -23.90 -5.90 -13.01
CA THR A 544 -24.50 -5.56 -11.70
C THR A 544 -24.01 -4.24 -11.10
N VAL A 545 -22.90 -3.67 -11.58
CA VAL A 545 -22.32 -2.45 -11.00
C VAL A 545 -23.12 -1.23 -11.46
N LYS A 546 -24.06 -0.79 -10.60
CA LYS A 546 -24.85 0.44 -10.80
C LYS A 546 -24.20 1.69 -10.18
N VAL A 547 -23.23 1.49 -9.28
CA VAL A 547 -22.54 2.57 -8.55
C VAL A 547 -21.05 2.54 -8.87
N VAL A 548 -20.53 3.65 -9.39
CA VAL A 548 -19.10 3.81 -9.65
C VAL A 548 -18.43 4.33 -8.37
N PRO A 549 -17.48 3.60 -7.77
CA PRO A 549 -16.84 4.05 -6.54
C PRO A 549 -15.83 5.17 -6.80
N ALA A 550 -15.66 6.06 -5.83
CA ALA A 550 -14.57 7.02 -5.78
C ALA A 550 -13.54 6.58 -4.75
N VAL A 551 -12.27 6.50 -5.13
CA VAL A 551 -11.19 5.93 -4.32
C VAL A 551 -9.94 6.81 -4.36
N ALA A 552 -9.06 6.61 -3.38
CA ALA A 552 -7.76 7.28 -3.33
C ALA A 552 -6.77 6.71 -4.37
N PRO A 553 -5.76 7.50 -4.78
CA PRO A 553 -4.68 7.00 -5.62
C PRO A 553 -3.86 5.94 -4.88
N ALA A 554 -3.60 4.82 -5.56
CA ALA A 554 -2.87 3.68 -4.97
C ALA A 554 -1.35 3.87 -4.97
N ILE A 555 -0.82 4.67 -5.90
CA ILE A 555 0.62 4.89 -6.08
C ILE A 555 0.94 6.38 -5.96
N SER A 556 1.75 6.71 -4.97
CA SER A 556 2.38 8.03 -4.83
C SER A 556 3.77 8.04 -5.46
N ARG A 557 4.23 9.22 -5.88
CA ARG A 557 5.59 9.51 -6.31
C ARG A 557 6.28 10.39 -5.28
N VAL A 558 7.51 10.05 -4.96
CA VAL A 558 8.34 10.80 -4.01
C VAL A 558 9.47 11.48 -4.78
N ALA A 559 9.69 12.77 -4.50
CA ALA A 559 10.83 13.51 -5.02
C ALA A 559 11.62 14.13 -3.87
N VAL A 560 12.95 14.12 -3.92
CA VAL A 560 13.85 14.63 -2.88
C VAL A 560 14.94 15.48 -3.51
N ASN A 561 15.26 16.64 -2.93
CA ASN A 561 16.37 17.48 -3.32
C ASN A 561 17.52 17.38 -2.30
N LEU A 562 18.58 16.65 -2.66
CA LEU A 562 19.73 16.42 -1.77
C LEU A 562 20.59 17.67 -1.59
N SER A 563 20.58 18.59 -2.56
CA SER A 563 21.24 19.89 -2.42
C SER A 563 20.57 20.74 -1.35
N VAL A 564 19.24 20.75 -1.31
CA VAL A 564 18.48 21.42 -0.25
C VAL A 564 18.74 20.75 1.09
N ALA A 565 18.72 19.42 1.16
CA ALA A 565 19.03 18.67 2.38
C ALA A 565 20.39 19.08 2.97
N LYS A 566 21.42 19.15 2.12
CA LYS A 566 22.77 19.56 2.51
C LYS A 566 22.81 21.02 3.00
N LYS A 567 22.15 21.95 2.30
CA LYS A 567 22.11 23.37 2.67
C LYS A 567 21.43 23.61 4.02
N LEU A 568 20.37 22.84 4.32
CA LEU A 568 19.63 22.94 5.57
C LEU A 568 20.19 22.03 6.68
N ASN A 569 21.28 21.31 6.43
CA ASN A 569 21.86 20.32 7.34
C ASN A 569 20.84 19.23 7.80
N VAL A 570 19.94 18.84 6.91
CA VAL A 570 18.93 17.80 7.14
C VAL A 570 19.48 16.45 6.69
N LYS A 571 19.46 15.46 7.60
CA LYS A 571 19.87 14.09 7.29
C LYS A 571 18.68 13.30 6.73
N ILE A 572 18.78 12.92 5.46
CA ILE A 572 17.84 11.99 4.82
C ILE A 572 18.20 10.57 5.23
N ASN A 573 17.21 9.80 5.70
CA ASN A 573 17.35 8.37 5.93
C ASN A 573 17.43 7.63 4.59
N PRO A 574 18.57 6.97 4.27
CA PRO A 574 18.73 6.27 2.99
C PRO A 574 17.71 5.16 2.77
N ASN A 575 17.21 4.52 3.85
CA ASN A 575 16.21 3.45 3.75
C ASN A 575 14.83 3.97 3.32
N GLY A 576 14.58 5.27 3.44
CA GLY A 576 13.37 5.91 2.91
C GLY A 576 13.46 6.24 1.42
N LEU A 577 14.63 6.11 0.80
CA LEU A 577 14.82 6.30 -0.64
C LEU A 577 14.61 4.95 -1.35
N THR A 578 13.67 4.92 -2.29
CA THR A 578 13.39 3.75 -3.12
C THR A 578 13.94 3.94 -4.52
N SER A 579 14.01 2.88 -5.33
CA SER A 579 14.34 2.98 -6.76
C SER A 579 13.38 3.87 -7.56
N SER A 580 12.16 4.09 -7.03
CA SER A 580 11.16 4.97 -7.64
C SER A 580 11.25 6.44 -7.19
N THR A 581 12.12 6.74 -6.21
CA THR A 581 12.29 8.10 -5.69
C THR A 581 13.05 8.96 -6.69
N LEU A 582 12.49 10.12 -7.06
CA LEU A 582 13.17 11.09 -7.92
C LEU A 582 14.15 11.91 -7.10
N ILE A 583 15.43 11.85 -7.47
CA ILE A 583 16.51 12.53 -6.75
C ILE A 583 16.99 13.72 -7.57
N TYR A 584 16.89 14.90 -6.98
CA TYR A 584 17.46 16.14 -7.49
C TYR A 584 18.71 16.50 -6.68
N GLN A 585 19.70 17.07 -7.35
CA GLN A 585 21.01 17.39 -6.80
C GLN A 585 21.39 18.84 -7.04
#